data_AF-A0A4U5NWH1-F1
#
_entry.id   AF-A0A4U5NWH1-F1
#
_cell.length_a   1.000
_cell.length_b   1.000
_cell.length_c   1.000
_cell.angle_alpha   90.00
_cell.angle_beta   90.00
_cell.angle_gamma   90.00
#
_symmetry.space_group_name_H-M   'P 1'
#
loop_
_entity.id
_entity.type
_entity.pdbx_description
1 polymer ?
#
loop_
_entity_poly.entity_id
_entity_poly.type
_entity_poly.pdbx_seq_one_letter_code
_entity_poly.pdbx_strand_id
1 'polypeptide(L)'
;MAASQLHFGSMVLQTINWIVSYALPIPLTVVNLVVIWLTFKKIKPSLSRTFTFNLMIPSFGYGLYLGTVDILGFLDLDQHFGFRSDEGVIFLDYVTDFVLYYCTYCYRTLAILIVALTYISFTKPSNYQKLNRTR
;
A
#
# COMPACT_ATOMS: atom_id res chain seq x y z
N MET A 1 -23.53 14.75 30.29
CA MET A 1 -23.21 13.34 29.99
C MET A 1 -22.90 13.08 28.51
N ALA A 2 -23.42 13.85 27.54
CA ALA A 2 -23.09 13.67 26.12
C ALA A 2 -21.68 14.14 25.71
N ALA A 3 -21.21 15.28 26.26
CA ALA A 3 -19.88 15.83 25.92
C ALA A 3 -18.71 14.95 26.39
N SER A 4 -18.84 14.29 27.55
CA SER A 4 -17.81 13.38 28.07
C SER A 4 -17.70 12.08 27.26
N GLN A 5 -18.81 11.59 26.71
CA GLN A 5 -18.83 10.42 25.81
C GLN A 5 -18.21 10.76 24.45
N LEU A 6 -18.47 11.96 23.93
CA LEU A 6 -17.88 12.44 22.68
C LEU A 6 -16.36 12.64 22.81
N HIS A 7 -15.91 13.22 23.93
CA HIS A 7 -14.50 13.44 24.22
C HIS A 7 -13.72 12.14 24.51
N PHE A 8 -14.40 11.13 25.07
CA PHE A 8 -13.82 9.80 25.24
C PHE A 8 -13.72 9.06 23.91
N GLY A 9 -14.76 9.14 23.07
CA GLY A 9 -14.75 8.60 21.72
C GLY A 9 -13.67 9.22 20.83
N SER A 10 -13.45 10.55 20.93
CA SER A 10 -12.41 11.23 20.17
C SER A 10 -10.99 10.83 20.63
N MET A 11 -10.77 10.67 21.94
CA MET A 11 -9.49 10.20 22.45
C MET A 11 -9.20 8.75 22.02
N VAL A 12 -10.18 7.85 22.13
CA VAL A 12 -10.02 6.45 21.70
C VAL A 12 -9.72 6.37 20.20
N LEU A 13 -10.45 7.12 19.37
CA LEU A 13 -10.22 7.16 17.92
C LEU A 13 -8.80 7.67 17.58
N GLN A 14 -8.34 8.69 18.30
CA GLN A 14 -7.00 9.26 18.12
C GLN A 14 -5.91 8.25 18.53
N THR A 15 -6.10 7.53 19.64
CA THR A 15 -5.17 6.46 20.05
C THR A 15 -5.14 5.32 19.02
N ILE A 16 -6.30 4.90 18.52
CA ILE A 16 -6.38 3.85 17.49
C ILE A 16 -5.66 4.30 16.22
N ASN A 17 -5.95 5.51 15.73
CA ASN A 17 -5.28 6.03 14.54
C ASN A 17 -3.77 6.09 14.72
N TRP A 18 -3.30 6.51 15.90
CA TRP A 18 -1.87 6.54 16.19
C TRP A 18 -1.24 5.14 16.16
N ILE A 19 -1.84 4.15 16.81
CA ILE A 19 -1.37 2.76 16.80
C ILE A 19 -1.36 2.20 15.38
N VAL A 20 -2.43 2.43 14.63
CA VAL A 20 -2.60 1.95 13.25
C VAL A 20 -1.57 2.60 12.34
N SER A 21 -1.33 3.91 12.47
CA SER A 21 -0.31 4.64 11.72
C SER A 21 1.08 4.07 11.97
N TYR A 22 1.47 3.78 13.22
CA TYR A 22 2.78 3.19 13.52
C TYR A 22 2.92 1.71 13.12
N ALA A 23 1.84 0.94 13.25
CA ALA A 23 1.90 -0.50 13.09
C ALA A 23 1.74 -0.97 11.64
N LEU A 24 1.04 -0.23 10.78
CA LEU A 24 0.76 -0.63 9.39
C LEU A 24 1.96 -0.53 8.41
N PRO A 25 2.85 0.47 8.50
CA PRO A 25 3.93 0.64 7.53
C PRO A 25 4.95 -0.49 7.55
N ILE A 26 5.20 -1.06 8.72
CA ILE A 26 6.16 -2.17 8.93
C ILE A 26 5.75 -3.42 8.14
N PRO A 27 4.57 -4.05 8.38
CA PRO A 27 4.14 -5.22 7.64
C PRO A 27 3.93 -4.91 6.15
N LEU A 28 3.46 -3.72 5.79
CA LEU A 28 3.32 -3.30 4.40
C LEU A 28 4.66 -3.33 3.67
N THR A 29 5.69 -2.74 4.26
CA THR A 29 7.03 -2.65 3.67
C THR A 29 7.68 -4.03 3.56
N VAL A 30 7.55 -4.87 4.60
CA VAL A 30 8.10 -6.24 4.60
C VAL A 30 7.41 -7.10 3.55
N VAL A 31 6.07 -7.08 3.46
CA VAL A 31 5.33 -7.86 2.48
C VAL A 31 5.69 -7.44 1.05
N ASN A 32 5.72 -6.14 0.77
CA ASN A 32 6.08 -5.63 -0.55
C ASN A 32 7.51 -6.05 -0.95
N LEU A 33 8.47 -5.97 -0.03
CA LEU A 33 9.85 -6.42 -0.25
C LEU A 33 9.91 -7.92 -0.56
N VAL A 34 9.19 -8.74 0.21
CA VAL A 34 9.15 -10.20 0.01
C VAL A 34 8.54 -10.54 -1.35
N VAL A 35 7.46 -9.87 -1.76
CA VAL A 35 6.83 -10.11 -3.07
C VAL A 35 7.75 -9.69 -4.22
N ILE A 36 8.43 -8.55 -4.11
CA ILE A 36 9.45 -8.11 -5.06
C ILE A 36 10.57 -9.14 -5.16
N TRP A 37 11.09 -9.62 -4.03
CA TRP A 37 12.16 -10.61 -3.98
C TRP A 37 11.75 -11.95 -4.60
N LEU A 38 10.55 -12.46 -4.27
CA LEU A 38 10.00 -13.69 -4.86
C LEU A 38 9.80 -13.56 -6.37
N THR A 39 9.37 -12.38 -6.83
CA THR A 39 9.16 -12.08 -8.25
C THR A 39 10.44 -12.23 -9.06
N PHE A 40 11.58 -11.76 -8.52
CA PHE A 40 12.88 -11.91 -9.17
C PHE A 40 13.45 -13.33 -9.05
N LYS A 41 13.31 -13.97 -7.88
CA LYS A 41 14.04 -15.22 -7.58
C LYS A 41 13.31 -16.50 -7.99
N LYS A 42 11.98 -16.54 -7.88
CA LYS A 42 11.22 -17.80 -7.98
C LYS A 42 10.13 -17.84 -9.05
N ILE A 43 9.57 -16.70 -9.47
CA ILE A 43 8.35 -16.69 -10.29
C ILE A 43 8.68 -16.49 -11.77
N LYS A 44 8.21 -17.38 -12.65
CA LYS A 44 8.34 -17.25 -14.11
C LYS A 44 7.54 -16.03 -14.62
N PRO A 45 8.00 -15.35 -15.70
CA PRO A 45 7.27 -14.23 -16.30
C PRO A 45 5.87 -14.61 -16.72
N SER A 46 4.88 -13.98 -16.07
CA SER A 46 3.45 -14.07 -16.39
C SER A 46 2.81 -12.70 -16.31
N LEU A 47 1.64 -12.54 -16.94
CA LEU A 47 0.93 -11.25 -16.98
C LEU A 47 0.57 -10.76 -15.57
N SER A 48 0.10 -11.66 -14.71
CA SER A 48 -0.20 -11.37 -13.30
C SER A 48 1.06 -10.99 -12.51
N ARG A 49 2.20 -11.67 -12.75
CA ARG A 49 3.47 -11.33 -12.08
C ARG A 49 3.92 -9.92 -12.44
N THR A 50 3.90 -9.55 -13.72
CA THR A 50 4.34 -8.23 -14.17
C THR A 50 3.45 -7.12 -13.62
N PHE A 51 2.12 -7.33 -13.59
CA PHE A 51 1.20 -6.37 -13.00
C PHE A 51 1.40 -6.24 -11.48
N THR A 52 1.58 -7.36 -10.78
CA THR A 52 1.91 -7.38 -9.34
C THR A 52 3.21 -6.65 -9.07
N PHE A 53 4.24 -6.89 -9.88
CA PHE A 53 5.54 -6.25 -9.72
C PHE A 53 5.47 -4.72 -9.87
N ASN A 54 4.79 -4.25 -10.91
CA ASN A 54 4.61 -2.81 -11.16
C ASN A 54 3.78 -2.11 -10.07
N LEU A 55 2.91 -2.85 -9.36
CA LEU A 55 2.17 -2.35 -8.20
C LEU A 55 3.03 -2.31 -6.93
N MET A 56 3.83 -3.35 -6.71
CA MET A 56 4.60 -3.50 -5.47
C MET A 56 5.74 -2.48 -5.36
N ILE A 57 6.28 -1.98 -6.47
CA ILE A 57 7.30 -0.92 -6.48
C ILE A 57 6.80 0.39 -5.85
N PRO A 58 5.74 1.05 -6.37
CA PRO A 58 5.22 2.27 -5.76
C PRO A 58 4.67 2.03 -4.35
N SER A 59 4.08 0.86 -4.08
CA SER A 59 3.61 0.52 -2.74
C SER A 59 4.75 0.33 -1.73
N PHE A 60 5.89 -0.22 -2.15
CA PHE A 60 7.10 -0.31 -1.33
C PHE A 60 7.67 1.08 -1.04
N GLY A 61 7.75 1.96 -2.05
CA GLY A 61 8.17 3.35 -1.87
C GLY A 61 7.27 4.11 -0.89
N TYR A 62 5.97 3.91 -0.98
CA TYR A 62 5.00 4.48 -0.03
C TYR A 62 5.21 3.95 1.41
N GLY A 63 5.48 2.66 1.58
CA GLY A 63 5.79 2.07 2.89
C GLY A 63 7.05 2.66 3.54
N LEU A 64 8.11 2.86 2.75
CA LEU A 64 9.34 3.54 3.23
C LEU A 64 9.10 4.99 3.61
N TYR A 65 8.28 5.70 2.83
CA TYR A 65 7.90 7.07 3.14
C TYR A 65 7.16 7.16 4.48
N LEU A 66 6.11 6.35 4.67
CA LEU A 66 5.37 6.31 5.94
C LEU A 66 6.29 5.97 7.13
N GLY A 67 7.16 4.97 6.98
CA GLY A 67 8.12 4.63 8.02
C GLY A 67 9.09 5.77 8.35
N THR A 68 9.49 6.56 7.36
CA THR A 68 10.35 7.74 7.56
C THR A 68 9.61 8.83 8.34
N VAL A 69 8.35 9.11 7.99
CA VAL A 69 7.51 10.09 8.69
C VAL A 69 7.26 9.66 10.13
N ASP A 70 6.98 8.37 10.37
CA ASP A 70 6.78 7.85 11.72
C ASP A 70 8.05 7.97 12.59
N ILE A 71 9.23 7.69 12.01
CA ILE A 71 10.52 7.85 12.72
C ILE A 71 10.78 9.32 13.04
N LEU A 72 10.52 10.23 12.09
CA LEU A 72 10.69 11.67 12.31
C LEU A 72 9.72 12.23 13.36
N GLY A 73 8.47 11.75 13.35
CA GLY A 73 7.47 12.06 14.36
C GLY A 73 7.84 11.52 15.74
N PHE A 74 8.44 10.32 15.83
CA PHE A 74 8.91 9.76 17.09
C PHE A 74 10.08 10.54 17.70
N LEU A 75 10.93 11.14 16.85
CA LEU A 75 12.09 11.92 17.27
C LEU A 75 11.78 13.41 17.52
N ASP A 76 10.51 13.83 17.42
CA ASP A 76 10.06 15.24 17.50
C ASP A 76 10.78 16.18 16.49
N LEU A 77 11.35 15.61 15.42
CA LEU A 77 12.05 16.33 14.35
C LEU A 77 11.10 16.79 13.22
N ASP A 78 9.81 16.47 13.34
CA ASP A 78 8.75 16.78 12.37
C ASP A 78 8.68 18.29 12.05
N GLN A 79 8.93 19.14 13.06
CA GLN A 79 8.91 20.61 12.91
C GLN A 79 10.07 21.16 12.06
N HIS A 80 11.24 20.50 12.01
CA HIS A 80 12.41 21.02 11.29
C HIS A 80 12.49 20.54 9.83
N PHE A 81 11.83 19.44 9.49
CA PHE A 81 11.82 18.90 8.13
C PHE A 81 10.67 19.42 7.26
N GLY A 82 9.85 20.35 7.76
CA GLY A 82 8.84 21.02 6.95
C GLY A 82 7.75 20.09 6.43
N PHE A 83 7.42 19.04 7.19
CA PHE A 83 6.28 18.15 6.88
C PHE A 83 4.94 18.72 7.37
N ARG A 84 4.96 19.74 8.24
CA ARG A 84 3.81 20.57 8.59
C ARG A 84 4.26 22.01 8.80
N SER A 85 4.06 22.87 7.80
CA SER A 85 4.04 24.31 8.01
C SER A 85 2.63 24.69 8.43
N ASP A 86 2.48 25.46 9.50
CA ASP A 86 1.24 25.75 10.25
C ASP A 86 0.02 26.26 9.43
N GLU A 87 0.13 26.52 8.12
CA GLU A 87 -0.97 27.08 7.32
C GLU A 87 -1.13 26.52 5.89
N GLY A 88 -0.47 25.42 5.49
CA GLY A 88 -0.59 24.96 4.10
C GLY A 88 -0.41 23.46 3.89
N VAL A 89 -1.35 22.85 3.17
CA VAL A 89 -1.25 21.49 2.63
C VAL A 89 0.00 21.44 1.75
N ILE A 90 0.97 20.61 2.10
CA ILE A 90 2.26 20.57 1.39
C ILE A 90 2.08 19.73 0.12
N PHE A 91 2.82 20.03 -0.95
CA PHE A 91 2.85 19.23 -2.19
C PHE A 91 3.03 17.72 -1.92
N LEU A 92 3.77 17.42 -0.86
CA LEU A 92 4.07 16.07 -0.41
C LEU A 92 2.81 15.33 0.09
N ASP A 93 1.88 16.02 0.75
CA ASP A 93 0.58 15.44 1.13
C ASP A 93 -0.20 15.02 -0.11
N TYR A 94 -0.30 15.89 -1.13
CA TYR A 94 -0.96 15.56 -2.39
C TYR A 94 -0.35 14.36 -3.11
N VAL A 95 0.99 14.27 -3.12
CA VAL A 95 1.69 13.12 -3.72
C VAL A 95 1.41 11.85 -2.93
N THR A 96 1.39 11.91 -1.60
CA THR A 96 1.12 10.73 -0.77
C THR A 96 -0.31 10.24 -0.89
N ASP A 97 -1.29 11.15 -0.92
CA ASP A 97 -2.69 10.83 -1.18
C ASP A 97 -2.85 10.22 -2.58
N PHE A 98 -2.23 10.82 -3.59
CA PHE A 98 -2.25 10.27 -4.95
C PHE A 98 -1.69 8.85 -4.99
N VAL A 99 -0.53 8.61 -4.36
CA VAL A 99 0.10 7.28 -4.33
C VAL A 99 -0.77 6.27 -3.57
N LEU A 100 -1.39 6.66 -2.46
CA LEU A 100 -2.31 5.82 -1.70
C LEU A 100 -3.54 5.43 -2.52
N TYR A 101 -4.18 6.41 -3.17
CA TYR A 101 -5.34 6.14 -4.02
C TYR A 101 -4.95 5.27 -5.21
N TYR A 102 -3.85 5.60 -5.90
CA TYR A 102 -3.34 4.84 -7.03
C TYR A 102 -3.06 3.38 -6.65
N CYS A 103 -2.33 3.14 -5.57
CA CYS A 103 -2.04 1.79 -5.08
C CYS A 103 -3.33 1.04 -4.73
N THR A 104 -4.29 1.69 -4.07
CA THR A 104 -5.57 1.07 -3.69
C THR A 104 -6.38 0.64 -4.92
N TYR A 105 -6.50 1.50 -5.92
CA TYR A 105 -7.20 1.18 -7.16
C TYR A 105 -6.49 0.08 -7.95
N CYS A 106 -5.16 0.16 -8.07
CA CYS A 106 -4.40 -0.86 -8.78
C CYS A 106 -4.44 -2.22 -8.06
N TYR A 107 -4.50 -2.26 -6.73
CA TYR A 107 -4.70 -3.50 -5.96
C TYR A 107 -6.08 -4.13 -6.22
N ARG A 108 -7.14 -3.32 -6.27
CA ARG A 108 -8.48 -3.79 -6.65
C ARG A 108 -8.51 -4.35 -8.06
N THR A 109 -7.88 -3.66 -9.01
CA THR A 109 -7.74 -4.14 -10.39
C THR A 109 -6.94 -5.44 -10.46
N LEU A 110 -5.88 -5.58 -9.66
CA LEU A 110 -5.09 -6.81 -9.56
C LEU A 110 -5.93 -7.99 -9.06
N ALA A 111 -6.73 -7.77 -8.01
CA ALA A 111 -7.61 -8.81 -7.47
C ALA A 111 -8.63 -9.29 -8.53
N ILE A 112 -9.27 -8.34 -9.24
CA ILE A 112 -10.20 -8.66 -10.34
C ILE A 112 -9.48 -9.42 -11.46
N LEU A 113 -8.26 -9.03 -11.79
CA LEU A 113 -7.46 -9.71 -12.82
C LEU A 113 -7.13 -11.15 -12.43
N ILE A 114 -6.76 -11.43 -11.18
CA ILE A 114 -6.51 -12.79 -10.69
C ILE A 114 -7.79 -13.63 -10.76
N VAL A 115 -8.94 -13.07 -10.37
CA VAL A 115 -10.24 -13.75 -10.48
C VAL A 115 -10.60 -14.04 -11.94
N ALA A 116 -10.36 -13.09 -12.85
CA ALA A 116 -10.61 -13.31 -14.28
C ALA A 116 -9.69 -14.39 -14.86
N LEU A 117 -8.40 -14.38 -14.51
CA LEU A 117 -7.43 -15.37 -14.97
C LEU A 117 -7.75 -16.77 -14.44
N THR A 118 -8.16 -16.89 -13.17
CA THR A 118 -8.58 -18.17 -12.59
C THR A 118 -9.86 -18.69 -13.23
N TYR A 119 -10.84 -17.83 -13.48
CA TYR A 119 -12.06 -18.19 -14.22
C TYR A 119 -11.76 -18.70 -15.64
N ILE A 120 -10.89 -18.01 -16.38
CA ILE A 120 -10.46 -18.45 -17.73
C ILE A 120 -9.72 -19.78 -17.66
N SER A 121 -8.91 -20.00 -16.61
CA SER A 121 -8.19 -21.27 -16.43
C SER A 121 -9.12 -22.48 -16.28
N PHE A 122 -10.27 -22.30 -15.59
CA PHE A 122 -11.26 -23.36 -15.42
C PHE A 122 -12.17 -23.55 -16.63
N THR A 123 -12.56 -22.45 -17.29
CA THR A 123 -13.53 -22.52 -18.39
C THR A 123 -12.90 -22.85 -19.74
N LYS A 124 -11.68 -22.36 -20.02
CA LYS A 124 -10.99 -22.54 -21.31
C LYS A 124 -9.48 -22.70 -21.10
N PRO A 125 -9.00 -23.88 -20.64
CA PRO A 125 -7.59 -24.10 -20.32
C PRO A 125 -6.65 -23.91 -21.54
N SER A 126 -7.11 -24.25 -22.75
CA SER A 126 -6.34 -24.01 -23.99
C SER A 126 -6.09 -22.52 -24.27
N ASN A 127 -7.09 -21.66 -23.96
CA ASN A 127 -6.94 -20.21 -24.11
C ASN A 127 -6.05 -19.62 -23.03
N TYR A 128 -6.11 -20.16 -21.81
CA TYR A 128 -5.23 -19.76 -20.72
C TYR A 128 -3.75 -20.04 -21.05
N GLN A 129 -3.44 -21.22 -21.60
CA GLN A 129 -2.08 -21.56 -22.03
C GLN A 129 -1.54 -20.62 -23.11
N LYS A 130 -2.38 -20.24 -24.08
CA LYS A 130 -2.03 -19.23 -25.11
C LYS A 130 -1.77 -17.86 -24.51
N LEU A 131 -2.61 -17.43 -23.55
CA LEU A 131 -2.49 -16.12 -22.89
C LEU A 131 -1.23 -16.04 -22.01
N ASN A 132 -0.90 -17.12 -21.31
CA ASN A 132 0.20 -17.14 -20.35
C ASN A 132 1.56 -17.53 -20.98
N ARG A 133 1.60 -17.79 -22.30
CA ARG A 133 2.78 -18.27 -23.05
C ARG A 133 3.49 -19.48 -22.41
N THR A 134 2.78 -20.26 -21.60
CA THR A 134 3.24 -21.56 -21.12
C THR A 134 2.98 -22.56 -22.23
N ARG A 135 4.00 -22.80 -23.05
CA ARG A 135 4.10 -23.96 -23.92
C ARG A 135 4.77 -25.10 -23.16
#